data_AF-A0A964IDW1-F1
#
_entry.id   AF-A0A964IDW1-F1
#
_cell.length_a   1.000
_cell.length_b   1.000
_cell.length_c   1.000
_cell.angle_alpha   90.00
_cell.angle_beta   90.00
_cell.angle_gamma   90.00
#
_symmetry.space_group_name_H-M   'P 1'
#
loop_
_entity.id
_entity.type
_entity.pdbx_description
1 polymer ?
#
loop_
_entity_poly.entity_id
_entity_poly.type
_entity_poly.pdbx_seq_one_letter_code
_entity_poly.pdbx_strand_id
1 'polypeptide(L)'
;MTTQTLLSSVFVAIAFAAWPLIGRQALVSGAWMATVVMIGSALSVTLLSSTQLTGWPSTRALWILGAAAIVNGLAVFVYSASVANPAVPTGPFIVVVSVLQVAAVPFLAWVMPAGQAPSLRQAAGFAFAAVAVYLLAKN
;
A
#
# COMPACT_ATOMS: atom_id res chain seq x y z
N MET A 1 4.20 21.18 1.49
CA MET A 1 3.03 20.27 1.47
C MET A 1 1.79 21.08 1.81
N THR A 2 0.69 20.96 1.07
CA THR A 2 -0.53 21.74 1.31
C THR A 2 -1.46 21.03 2.30
N THR A 3 -2.43 21.75 2.88
CA THR A 3 -3.45 21.17 3.77
C THR A 3 -4.24 20.06 3.09
N GLN A 4 -4.60 20.23 1.81
CA GLN A 4 -5.29 19.22 1.03
C GLN A 4 -4.46 17.93 0.93
N THR A 5 -3.17 18.02 0.60
CA THR A 5 -2.28 16.86 0.54
C THR A 5 -2.20 16.13 1.89
N LEU A 6 -2.14 16.87 3.00
CA LEU A 6 -2.10 16.28 4.35
C LEU A 6 -3.38 15.51 4.65
N LEU A 7 -4.56 16.12 4.42
CA LEU A 7 -5.85 15.49 4.67
C LEU A 7 -6.07 14.25 3.79
N SER A 8 -5.69 14.32 2.51
CA SER A 8 -5.73 13.15 1.61
C SER A 8 -4.80 12.03 2.10
N SER A 9 -3.61 12.38 2.62
CA SER A 9 -2.68 11.38 3.15
C SER A 9 -3.23 10.67 4.39
N VAL A 10 -3.89 11.41 5.29
CA VAL A 10 -4.57 10.84 6.47
C VAL A 10 -5.68 9.89 6.05
N PHE A 11 -6.53 10.31 5.09
CA PHE A 11 -7.59 9.46 4.55
C PHE A 11 -7.04 8.15 3.96
N VAL A 12 -6.01 8.24 3.12
CA VAL A 12 -5.36 7.07 2.51
C VAL A 12 -4.79 6.14 3.59
N ALA A 13 -4.08 6.68 4.58
CA ALA A 13 -3.49 5.87 5.65
C ALA A 13 -4.57 5.10 6.44
N ILE A 14 -5.66 5.77 6.81
CA ILE A 14 -6.78 5.13 7.52
C ILE A 14 -7.44 4.06 6.64
N ALA A 15 -7.73 4.37 5.38
CA ALA A 15 -8.39 3.43 4.47
C ALA A 15 -7.57 2.14 4.29
N PHE A 16 -6.25 2.25 4.07
CA PHE A 16 -5.36 1.10 3.91
C PHE A 16 -5.18 0.28 5.19
N ALA A 17 -5.26 0.90 6.36
CA ALA A 17 -5.21 0.21 7.65
C ALA A 17 -6.56 -0.42 8.06
N ALA A 18 -7.69 0.17 7.63
CA ALA A 18 -9.01 -0.22 8.09
C ALA A 18 -9.57 -1.48 7.40
N TRP A 19 -9.45 -1.58 6.06
CA TRP A 19 -10.07 -2.70 5.35
C TRP A 19 -9.60 -4.10 5.81
N PRO A 20 -8.33 -4.34 6.17
CA PRO A 20 -7.91 -5.65 6.65
C PRO A 20 -8.51 -5.97 8.03
N LEU A 21 -8.65 -4.96 8.90
CA LEU A 21 -9.27 -5.11 10.23
C LEU A 21 -10.76 -5.41 10.10
N ILE A 22 -11.47 -4.68 9.23
CA ILE A 22 -12.89 -4.90 8.94
C ILE A 22 -13.10 -6.30 8.35
N GLY A 23 -12.27 -6.70 7.38
CA GLY A 23 -12.34 -8.02 6.76
C GLY A 23 -12.11 -9.15 7.79
N ARG A 24 -11.12 -9.01 8.68
CA ARG A 24 -10.89 -9.98 9.75
C ARG A 24 -12.08 -10.06 10.71
N GLN A 25 -12.64 -8.92 11.10
CA GLN A 25 -13.81 -8.88 11.98
C GLN A 25 -15.06 -9.50 11.34
N ALA A 26 -15.18 -9.41 10.01
CA ALA A 26 -16.24 -10.06 9.24
C ALA A 26 -16.03 -11.58 9.08
N LEU A 27 -14.93 -12.15 9.60
CA LEU A 27 -14.60 -13.58 9.54
C LEU A 27 -14.57 -14.15 8.11
N VAL A 28 -14.26 -13.31 7.13
CA VAL A 28 -14.13 -13.75 5.72
C VAL A 28 -12.73 -14.28 5.44
N SER A 29 -12.63 -15.20 4.47
CA SER A 29 -11.33 -15.71 4.03
C SER A 29 -10.50 -14.61 3.39
N GLY A 30 -9.16 -14.73 3.44
CA GLY A 30 -8.26 -13.77 2.79
C GLY A 30 -8.51 -13.64 1.29
N ALA A 31 -8.90 -14.72 0.61
CA ALA A 31 -9.24 -14.69 -0.81
C ALA A 31 -10.50 -13.85 -1.10
N TRP A 32 -11.55 -13.98 -0.28
CA TRP A 32 -12.74 -13.14 -0.40
C TRP A 32 -12.43 -11.68 -0.10
N MET A 33 -11.67 -11.42 0.96
CA MET A 33 -11.24 -10.08 1.34
C MET A 33 -10.49 -9.39 0.19
N ALA A 34 -9.47 -10.05 -0.37
CA ALA A 34 -8.70 -9.54 -1.50
C ALA A 34 -9.58 -9.26 -2.73
N THR A 35 -10.47 -10.21 -3.07
CA THR A 35 -11.35 -10.09 -4.24
C THR A 35 -12.30 -8.90 -4.11
N VAL A 36 -12.99 -8.78 -2.97
CA VAL A 36 -13.94 -7.69 -2.72
C VAL A 36 -13.25 -6.34 -2.73
N VAL A 37 -12.10 -6.22 -2.08
CA VAL A 37 -11.33 -4.95 -2.03
C VAL A 37 -10.84 -4.56 -3.42
N MET A 38 -10.32 -5.50 -4.21
CA MET A 38 -9.83 -5.22 -5.56
C MET A 38 -10.97 -4.82 -6.51
N ILE A 39 -12.09 -5.54 -6.50
CA ILE A 39 -13.26 -5.21 -7.33
C ILE A 39 -13.83 -3.86 -6.93
N GLY A 40 -14.07 -3.64 -5.63
CA GLY A 40 -14.58 -2.37 -5.11
C GLY A 40 -13.68 -1.19 -5.50
N SER A 41 -12.37 -1.35 -5.33
CA SER A 41 -11.38 -0.33 -5.71
C SER A 41 -11.42 -0.03 -7.22
N ALA A 42 -11.44 -1.06 -8.06
CA ALA A 42 -11.49 -0.89 -9.51
C ALA A 42 -12.76 -0.15 -9.95
N LEU A 43 -13.92 -0.51 -9.41
CA LEU A 43 -15.19 0.14 -9.71
C LEU A 43 -15.20 1.60 -9.25
N SER A 44 -14.79 1.88 -8.01
CA SER A 44 -14.75 3.23 -7.46
C SER A 44 -13.81 4.14 -8.25
N VAL A 45 -12.61 3.66 -8.58
CA VAL A 45 -11.64 4.43 -9.38
C VAL A 45 -12.18 4.69 -10.78
N THR A 46 -12.77 3.68 -11.44
CA THR A 46 -13.34 3.85 -12.79
C THR A 46 -14.45 4.91 -12.80
N LEU A 47 -15.36 4.86 -11.83
CA LEU A 47 -16.45 5.82 -11.71
C LEU A 47 -15.93 7.25 -11.50
N LEU A 48 -15.02 7.43 -10.53
CA LEU A 48 -14.51 8.75 -10.14
C LEU A 48 -13.56 9.36 -11.18
N SER A 49 -12.87 8.53 -11.96
CA SER A 49 -11.91 8.99 -12.99
C SER A 49 -12.50 9.09 -14.39
N SER A 50 -13.71 8.58 -14.62
CA SER A 50 -14.32 8.47 -15.96
C SER A 50 -14.27 9.76 -16.81
N THR A 51 -14.42 10.93 -16.18
CA THR A 51 -14.38 12.25 -16.84
C THR A 51 -12.97 12.84 -17.00
N GLN A 52 -11.97 12.24 -16.34
CA GLN A 52 -10.57 12.69 -16.32
C GLN A 52 -9.66 11.83 -17.21
N LEU A 53 -10.16 10.69 -17.68
CA LEU A 53 -9.45 9.82 -18.61
C LEU A 53 -9.35 10.53 -19.97
N THR A 54 -8.17 11.10 -20.25
CA THR A 54 -7.88 11.80 -21.51
C THR A 54 -6.77 11.09 -22.27
N GLY A 55 -7.07 10.71 -23.51
CA GLY A 55 -6.15 9.97 -24.37
C GLY A 55 -5.87 8.54 -23.90
N TRP A 56 -5.41 7.70 -24.82
CA TRP A 56 -4.93 6.37 -24.47
C TRP A 56 -3.46 6.44 -24.02
N PRO A 57 -3.08 5.75 -22.93
CA PRO A 57 -1.68 5.65 -22.55
C PRO A 57 -0.86 4.95 -23.64
N SER A 58 0.42 5.29 -23.76
CA SER A 58 1.33 4.58 -24.66
C SER A 58 1.41 3.08 -24.30
N THR A 59 1.69 2.22 -25.29
CA THR A 59 1.85 0.77 -25.07
C THR A 59 2.88 0.45 -23.98
N ARG A 60 3.98 1.22 -23.91
CA ARG A 60 4.98 1.08 -22.85
C ARG A 60 4.39 1.39 -21.47
N ALA A 61 3.62 2.46 -21.35
CA ALA A 61 2.96 2.83 -20.09
C ALA A 61 1.95 1.75 -19.66
N LEU A 62 1.18 1.19 -20.60
CA LEU A 62 0.25 0.09 -20.34
C LEU A 62 0.97 -1.15 -19.79
N TRP A 63 2.12 -1.53 -20.36
CA TRP A 63 2.90 -2.67 -19.85
C TRP A 63 3.46 -2.43 -18.45
N ILE A 64 3.99 -1.24 -18.17
CA ILE A 64 4.52 -0.89 -16.85
C ILE A 64 3.40 -0.89 -15.81
N LEU A 65 2.27 -0.25 -16.12
CA LEU A 65 1.10 -0.21 -15.23
C LEU A 65 0.48 -1.61 -15.05
N GLY A 66 0.43 -2.42 -16.11
CA GLY A 66 -0.04 -3.80 -16.05
C GLY A 66 0.84 -4.67 -15.14
N ALA A 67 2.16 -4.57 -15.27
CA ALA A 67 3.09 -5.27 -14.38
C ALA A 67 2.93 -4.82 -12.92
N ALA A 68 2.82 -3.50 -12.69
CA ALA A 68 2.58 -2.95 -11.35
C ALA A 68 1.24 -3.42 -10.77
N ALA A 69 0.18 -3.51 -11.59
CA ALA A 69 -1.13 -4.00 -11.17
C ALA A 69 -1.10 -5.47 -10.76
N ILE A 70 -0.35 -6.32 -11.49
CA ILE A 70 -0.15 -7.74 -11.15
C ILE A 70 0.58 -7.86 -9.81
N VAL A 71 1.70 -7.14 -9.64
CA VAL A 71 2.47 -7.15 -8.37
C VAL A 71 1.60 -6.67 -7.21
N ASN A 72 0.82 -5.61 -7.39
CA ASN A 72 -0.11 -5.11 -6.38
C ASN A 72 -1.21 -6.14 -6.05
N GLY A 73 -1.79 -6.81 -7.05
CA GLY A 73 -2.77 -7.87 -6.84
C GLY A 73 -2.22 -9.04 -6.01
N LEU A 74 -1.00 -9.48 -6.31
CA LEU A 74 -0.31 -10.50 -5.51
C LEU A 74 -0.04 -10.03 -4.09
N ALA A 75 0.41 -8.78 -3.91
CA ALA A 75 0.64 -8.21 -2.60
C ALA A 75 -0.65 -8.14 -1.77
N VAL A 76 -1.77 -7.69 -2.36
CA VAL A 76 -3.09 -7.66 -1.70
C VAL A 76 -3.53 -9.08 -1.32
N PHE A 77 -3.31 -10.07 -2.17
CA PHE A 77 -3.64 -11.47 -1.87
C PHE A 77 -2.86 -12.01 -0.66
N VAL A 78 -1.53 -11.86 -0.66
CA VAL A 78 -0.66 -12.29 0.46
C VAL A 78 -1.01 -11.54 1.74
N TYR A 79 -1.24 -10.24 1.64
CA TYR A 79 -1.59 -9.39 2.78
C TYR A 79 -2.94 -9.81 3.39
N SER A 80 -3.96 -10.03 2.56
CA SER A 80 -5.28 -10.49 3.00
C SER A 80 -5.24 -11.89 3.60
N ALA A 81 -4.47 -12.81 3.01
CA ALA A 81 -4.27 -14.16 3.55
C ALA A 81 -3.59 -14.13 4.92
N SER A 82 -2.58 -13.28 5.08
CA SER A 82 -1.86 -13.11 6.35
C SER A 82 -2.76 -12.51 7.43
N VAL A 83 -3.56 -11.49 7.10
CA VAL A 83 -4.48 -10.86 8.06
C VAL A 83 -5.62 -11.80 8.46
N ALA A 84 -6.12 -12.62 7.52
CA ALA A 84 -7.17 -13.59 7.82
C ALA A 84 -6.69 -14.78 8.66
N ASN A 85 -5.37 -15.03 8.73
CA ASN A 85 -4.80 -16.10 9.54
C ASN A 85 -4.91 -15.76 11.05
N PRO A 86 -5.62 -16.55 11.87
CA PRO A 86 -5.75 -16.30 13.29
C PRO A 86 -4.40 -16.31 14.04
N ALA A 87 -3.42 -17.08 13.56
CA ALA A 87 -2.09 -17.18 14.15
C ALA A 87 -1.22 -15.92 13.93
N VAL A 88 -1.62 -15.03 13.01
CA VAL A 88 -0.89 -13.78 12.75
C VAL A 88 -1.48 -12.66 13.61
N PRO A 89 -0.68 -11.98 14.45
CA PRO A 89 -1.12 -10.80 15.18
C PRO A 89 -1.30 -9.62 14.22
N THR A 90 -2.54 -9.35 13.83
CA THR A 90 -2.87 -8.39 12.77
C THR A 90 -2.32 -6.99 13.02
N GLY A 91 -2.46 -6.44 14.24
CA GLY A 91 -1.97 -5.10 14.56
C GLY A 91 -0.47 -4.93 14.29
N PRO A 92 0.39 -5.73 14.96
CA PRO A 92 1.83 -5.76 14.68
C PRO A 92 2.18 -6.00 13.22
N PHE A 93 1.49 -6.93 12.55
CA PHE A 93 1.71 -7.23 11.14
C PHE A 93 1.46 -6.01 10.22
N ILE A 94 0.33 -5.31 10.40
CA ILE A 94 0.00 -4.10 9.64
C ILE A 94 1.08 -3.03 9.85
N VAL A 95 1.51 -2.82 11.10
CA VAL A 95 2.55 -1.85 11.42
C VAL A 95 3.88 -2.18 10.72
N VAL A 96 4.32 -3.44 10.78
CA VAL A 96 5.53 -3.90 10.08
C VAL A 96 5.43 -3.59 8.59
N VAL A 97 4.31 -3.93 7.95
CA VAL A 97 4.07 -3.65 6.53
C VAL A 97 4.13 -2.15 6.24
N SER A 98 3.44 -1.32 7.03
CA SER A 98 3.44 0.14 6.83
C SER A 98 4.83 0.75 6.92
N VAL A 99 5.64 0.32 7.89
CA VAL A 99 6.99 0.86 7.99
C VAL A 99 7.90 0.33 6.88
N LEU A 100 7.78 -0.95 6.49
CA LEU A 100 8.53 -1.46 5.34
C LEU A 100 8.17 -0.71 4.06
N GLN A 101 6.92 -0.27 3.88
CA GLN A 101 6.53 0.61 2.77
C GLN A 101 7.23 1.96 2.85
N VAL A 102 7.23 2.62 4.02
CA VAL A 102 7.96 3.88 4.23
C VAL A 102 9.45 3.71 3.93
N ALA A 103 10.03 2.59 4.37
CA ALA A 103 11.43 2.26 4.14
C ALA A 103 11.72 1.99 2.65
N ALA A 104 10.83 1.31 1.94
CA ALA A 104 11.04 0.92 0.55
C ALA A 104 10.97 2.10 -0.43
N VAL A 105 10.12 3.10 -0.18
CA VAL A 105 9.82 4.18 -1.14
C VAL A 105 11.07 4.88 -1.69
N PRO A 106 12.04 5.36 -0.88
CA PRO A 106 13.21 6.06 -1.44
C PRO A 106 14.17 5.13 -2.18
N PHE A 107 14.27 3.84 -1.82
CA PHE A 107 15.05 2.87 -2.60
C PHE A 107 14.41 2.61 -3.97
N LEU A 108 13.09 2.41 -3.99
CA LEU A 108 12.34 2.24 -5.23
C LEU A 108 12.43 3.49 -6.10
N ALA A 109 12.33 4.68 -5.50
CA ALA A 109 12.50 5.94 -6.23
C ALA A 109 13.91 6.10 -6.80
N TRP A 110 14.95 5.68 -6.07
CA TRP A 110 16.34 5.77 -6.53
C TRP A 110 16.62 4.89 -7.76
N VAL A 111 16.03 3.70 -7.84
CA VAL A 111 16.24 2.78 -8.98
C VAL A 111 15.38 3.11 -10.21
N MET A 112 14.41 4.02 -10.09
CA MET A 112 13.59 4.45 -11.23
C MET A 112 14.33 5.41 -12.16
N PRO A 113 13.95 5.51 -13.45
CA PRO A 113 14.49 6.53 -14.35
C PRO A 113 14.26 7.94 -13.77
N ALA A 114 15.31 8.76 -13.69
CA ALA A 114 15.35 10.06 -13.00
C ALA A 114 15.27 10.01 -11.46
N GLY A 115 15.46 8.83 -10.86
CA GLY A 115 15.58 8.65 -9.43
C GLY A 115 16.77 9.41 -8.83
N GLN A 116 16.58 9.97 -7.63
CA GLN A 116 17.65 10.59 -6.85
C GLN A 116 18.03 9.69 -5.68
N ALA A 117 19.32 9.62 -5.37
CA ALA A 117 19.80 8.91 -4.20
C ALA A 117 19.19 9.50 -2.92
N PRO A 118 18.86 8.67 -1.90
CA PRO A 118 18.33 9.18 -0.64
C PRO A 118 19.31 10.14 0.03
N SER A 119 18.80 11.26 0.53
CA SER A 119 19.58 12.18 1.37
C SER A 119 19.93 11.54 2.72
N LEU A 120 20.98 12.04 3.38
CA LEU A 120 21.35 11.66 4.76
C LEU A 120 20.17 11.76 5.74
N ARG A 121 19.28 12.75 5.55
CA ARG A 121 18.07 12.92 6.37
C ARG A 121 17.06 11.80 6.16
N GLN A 122 16.88 11.35 4.92
CA GLN A 122 16.02 10.20 4.61
C GLN A 122 16.63 8.89 5.14
N ALA A 123 17.96 8.76 5.06
CA ALA A 123 18.68 7.63 5.64
C ALA A 123 18.50 7.54 7.18
N ALA A 124 18.59 8.68 7.88
CA ALA A 124 18.27 8.74 9.30
C ALA A 124 16.79 8.39 9.58
N GLY A 125 15.87 8.88 8.75
CA GLY A 125 14.46 8.50 8.80
C GLY A 125 14.24 6.97 8.71
N PHE A 126 15.01 6.27 7.87
CA PHE A 126 14.96 4.81 7.81
C PHE A 126 15.41 4.12 9.10
N ALA A 127 16.48 4.61 9.72
CA ALA A 127 16.95 4.05 10.98
C ALA A 127 15.86 4.17 12.06
N PHE A 128 15.21 5.33 12.17
CA PHE A 128 14.10 5.53 13.10
C PHE A 128 12.88 4.68 12.75
N ALA A 129 12.57 4.53 11.46
CA ALA A 129 11.50 3.66 10.99
C ALA A 129 11.76 2.20 11.38
N ALA A 130 12.98 1.69 11.14
CA ALA A 130 13.37 0.34 11.54
C ALA A 130 13.28 0.12 13.07
N VAL A 131 13.66 1.12 13.87
CA VAL A 131 13.48 1.09 15.33
C VAL A 131 11.99 1.05 15.69
N ALA A 132 11.15 1.86 15.04
CA ALA A 132 9.71 1.84 15.26
C ALA A 132 9.09 0.47 14.92
N VAL A 133 9.53 -0.19 13.83
CA VAL A 133 9.13 -1.58 13.53
C VAL A 133 9.51 -2.50 14.66
N TYR A 134 10.77 -2.48 15.08
CA TYR A 134 11.26 -3.38 16.11
C TYR A 134 10.45 -3.22 17.42
N LEU A 135 10.16 -1.99 17.82
CA LEU A 135 9.41 -1.70 19.04
C LEU A 135 7.93 -2.09 18.93
N LEU A 136 7.31 -1.89 17.77
CA LEU A 136 5.87 -2.15 17.58
C LEU A 136 5.57 -3.60 17.19
N ALA A 137 6.54 -4.32 16.60
CA ALA A 137 6.41 -5.71 16.20
C ALA A 137 6.57 -6.70 17.38
N LYS A 138 7.16 -6.26 18.51
CA LYS A 138 7.51 -7.12 19.65
C LYS A 138 6.42 -7.18 20.75
N ASN A 139 5.16 -6.97 20.38
CA ASN A 139 4.01 -7.09 21.28
C ASN A 139 3.17 -8.33 20.95
#